data_AF-A0A892IEL5-F1
#
_entry.id   AF-A0A892IEL5-F1
#
_cell.length_a   1.000
_cell.length_b   1.000
_cell.length_c   1.000
_cell.angle_alpha   90.00
_cell.angle_beta   90.00
_cell.angle_gamma   90.00
#
_symmetry.space_group_name_H-M   'P 1'
#
loop_
_entity.id
_entity.type
_entity.pdbx_description
1 polymer ?
#
loop_
_entity_poly.entity_id
_entity_poly.type
_entity_poly.pdbx_seq_one_letter_code
_entity_poly.pdbx_strand_id
1 'polypeptide(L)'
;MQVQDLTGAPLDFWVAMAEDLGAPRADASRCTVVREPGGAPVPFAPSSSWADGGPIVERLPFAAFERDGGRGPWRAVLHRAVPAAGERCTFNQSGPTLLIAAMRTLVASTFGDDVPDLDMSKPR
;
A
#
# COMPACT_ATOMS: atom_id res chain seq x y z
N MET A 1 -2.51 5.56 13.44
CA MET A 1 -1.59 4.41 13.26
C MET A 1 -0.50 4.85 12.32
N GLN A 2 0.75 4.60 12.67
CA GLN A 2 1.89 4.98 11.84
C GLN A 2 1.98 4.05 10.62
N VAL A 3 2.10 4.62 9.42
CA VAL A 3 2.15 3.86 8.16
C VAL A 3 3.37 2.93 8.13
N GLN A 4 4.49 3.36 8.70
CA GLN A 4 5.71 2.56 8.82
C GLN A 4 5.55 1.28 9.67
N ASP A 5 4.49 1.18 10.48
CA ASP A 5 4.21 0.02 11.33
C ASP A 5 3.14 -0.90 10.74
N LEU A 6 2.41 -0.45 9.70
CA LEU A 6 1.37 -1.25 9.05
C LEU A 6 1.96 -2.52 8.42
N THR A 7 1.27 -3.65 8.60
CA THR A 7 1.64 -4.96 8.02
C THR A 7 0.40 -5.80 7.80
N GLY A 8 0.49 -6.83 6.95
CA GLY A 8 -0.60 -7.77 6.68
C GLY A 8 -1.91 -7.10 6.25
N ALA A 9 -3.03 -7.64 6.72
CA ALA A 9 -4.36 -7.20 6.31
C ALA A 9 -4.65 -5.70 6.53
N PRO A 10 -4.23 -5.05 7.64
CA PRO A 10 -4.31 -3.60 7.77
C PRO A 10 -3.57 -2.83 6.68
N LEU A 11 -2.37 -3.26 6.29
CA LEU A 11 -1.63 -2.62 5.20
C LEU A 11 -2.36 -2.80 3.87
N ASP A 12 -2.83 -4.01 3.60
CA ASP A 12 -3.57 -4.35 2.37
C ASP A 12 -4.88 -3.55 2.25
N PHE A 13 -5.58 -3.32 3.37
CA PHE A 13 -6.76 -2.47 3.44
C PHE A 13 -6.46 -1.02 3.04
N TRP A 14 -5.39 -0.44 3.58
CA TRP A 14 -5.00 0.92 3.24
C TRP A 14 -4.49 1.06 1.80
N VAL A 15 -3.89 0.00 1.24
CA VAL A 15 -3.60 -0.05 -0.20
C VAL A 15 -4.89 -0.05 -1.02
N ALA A 16 -5.89 -0.83 -0.63
CA ALA A 16 -7.18 -0.85 -1.31
C ALA A 16 -7.87 0.52 -1.29
N MET A 17 -7.79 1.23 -0.14
CA MET A 17 -8.27 2.61 -0.02
C MET A 17 -7.49 3.57 -0.93
N ALA A 18 -6.16 3.44 -1.03
CA ALA A 18 -5.33 4.29 -1.88
C ALA A 18 -5.56 4.06 -3.38
N GLU A 19 -5.96 2.84 -3.75
CA GLU A 19 -6.27 2.41 -5.11
C GLU A 19 -7.75 2.62 -5.48
N ASP A 20 -8.54 3.21 -4.57
CA ASP A 20 -9.99 3.46 -4.75
C ASP A 20 -10.77 2.18 -5.10
N LEU A 21 -10.41 1.06 -4.47
CA LEU A 21 -11.11 -0.21 -4.65
C LEU A 21 -12.41 -0.25 -3.83
N GLY A 22 -13.42 -0.93 -4.35
CA GLY A 22 -14.75 -0.95 -3.73
C GLY A 22 -14.83 -1.76 -2.44
N ALA A 23 -15.52 -1.21 -1.43
CA ALA A 23 -15.91 -1.88 -0.19
C ALA A 23 -14.77 -2.66 0.51
N PRO A 24 -13.57 -2.08 0.71
CA PRO A 24 -12.47 -2.79 1.34
C PRO A 24 -12.83 -3.16 2.77
N ARG A 25 -12.40 -4.35 3.19
CA ARG A 25 -12.55 -4.85 4.56
C ARG A 25 -11.33 -5.63 4.95
N ALA A 26 -10.93 -5.53 6.22
CA ALA A 26 -9.91 -6.38 6.80
C ALA A 26 -10.37 -6.99 8.12
N ASP A 27 -10.07 -8.27 8.28
CA ASP A 27 -10.07 -8.94 9.57
C ASP A 27 -8.61 -9.15 10.04
N ALA A 28 -8.41 -9.84 11.17
CA ALA A 28 -7.08 -10.10 11.71
C ALA A 28 -6.15 -10.91 10.77
N SER A 29 -6.70 -11.54 9.73
CA SER A 29 -6.00 -12.48 8.85
C SER A 29 -5.91 -12.07 7.39
N ARG A 30 -6.91 -11.36 6.86
CA ARG A 30 -7.02 -11.05 5.42
C ARG A 30 -7.71 -9.74 5.13
N CYS A 31 -7.36 -9.16 4.00
CA CYS A 31 -8.09 -8.07 3.35
C CYS A 31 -8.90 -8.60 2.15
N THR A 32 -10.07 -8.02 1.93
CA THR A 32 -10.95 -8.30 0.80
C THR A 32 -11.45 -7.02 0.17
N VAL A 33 -11.67 -7.04 -1.15
CA VAL A 33 -12.16 -5.91 -1.95
C VAL A 33 -13.18 -6.37 -2.96
N VAL A 34 -13.96 -5.44 -3.51
CA VAL A 34 -14.83 -5.65 -4.65
C VAL A 34 -14.24 -4.92 -5.86
N ARG A 35 -13.78 -5.68 -6.87
CA ARG A 35 -13.10 -5.12 -8.05
C ARG A 35 -14.05 -4.51 -9.08
N GLU A 36 -15.27 -5.01 -9.13
CA GLU A 36 -16.30 -4.59 -10.10
C GLU A 36 -17.59 -4.20 -9.36
N PRO A 37 -18.30 -3.15 -9.78
CA PRO A 37 -19.57 -2.77 -9.15
C PRO A 37 -20.57 -3.94 -9.08
N GLY A 38 -21.00 -4.30 -7.86
CA GLY A 38 -21.90 -5.44 -7.62
C GLY A 38 -21.23 -6.81 -7.61
N GLY A 39 -19.90 -6.88 -7.75
CA GLY A 39 -19.13 -8.13 -7.66
C GLY A 39 -19.05 -8.70 -6.23
N ALA A 40 -18.65 -9.97 -6.15
CA ALA A 40 -18.37 -10.61 -4.87
C ALA A 40 -17.04 -10.11 -4.26
N PRO A 41 -16.91 -10.03 -2.93
CA PRO A 41 -15.63 -9.74 -2.29
C PRO A 41 -14.60 -10.82 -2.62
N VAL A 42 -13.42 -10.40 -3.06
CA VAL A 42 -12.28 -11.27 -3.35
C VAL A 42 -11.11 -10.95 -2.43
N PRO A 43 -10.24 -11.93 -2.11
CA PRO A 43 -9.00 -11.66 -1.39
C PRO A 43 -8.13 -10.63 -2.11
N PHE A 44 -7.48 -9.79 -1.33
CA PHE A 44 -6.53 -8.80 -1.82
C PHE A 44 -5.39 -8.68 -0.83
N ALA A 45 -4.19 -9.09 -1.24
CA ALA A 45 -3.04 -9.17 -0.36
C ALA A 45 -1.75 -8.61 -1.00
N PRO A 46 -1.76 -7.36 -1.49
CA PRO A 46 -0.65 -6.79 -2.25
C PRO A 46 0.68 -6.70 -1.46
N SER A 47 0.64 -6.70 -0.13
CA SER A 47 1.86 -6.70 0.71
C SER A 47 2.56 -8.07 0.77
N SER A 48 1.90 -9.16 0.36
CA SER A 48 2.42 -10.53 0.48
C SER A 48 2.25 -11.41 -0.77
N SER A 49 1.30 -11.08 -1.65
CA SER A 49 1.02 -11.77 -2.91
C SER A 49 1.56 -10.97 -4.09
N TRP A 50 2.49 -11.56 -4.84
CA TRP A 50 3.01 -10.96 -6.07
C TRP A 50 1.95 -10.79 -7.17
N ALA A 51 0.92 -11.64 -7.18
CA ALA A 51 -0.17 -11.53 -8.14
C ALA A 51 -0.99 -10.24 -7.94
N ASP A 52 -1.08 -9.74 -6.70
CA ASP A 52 -1.76 -8.48 -6.39
C ASP A 52 -0.79 -7.29 -6.39
N GLY A 53 0.37 -7.43 -5.73
CA GLY A 53 1.32 -6.34 -5.52
C GLY A 53 2.19 -6.03 -6.73
N GLY A 54 2.54 -7.03 -7.55
CA GLY A 54 3.39 -6.87 -8.73
C GLY A 54 2.81 -5.90 -9.75
N PRO A 55 1.54 -6.05 -10.18
CA PRO A 55 0.90 -5.10 -11.08
C PRO A 55 0.83 -3.66 -10.55
N ILE A 56 0.73 -3.48 -9.23
CA ILE A 56 0.75 -2.15 -8.59
C ILE A 56 2.16 -1.54 -8.70
N VAL A 57 3.20 -2.31 -8.39
CA VAL A 57 4.60 -1.87 -8.47
C VAL A 57 4.97 -1.43 -9.89
N GLU A 58 4.57 -2.19 -10.91
CA GLU A 58 4.86 -1.85 -12.32
C GLU A 58 4.06 -0.65 -12.84
N ARG A 59 2.80 -0.50 -12.41
CA ARG A 59 1.92 0.58 -12.88
C ARG A 59 2.26 1.93 -12.25
N LEU A 60 2.67 1.93 -10.98
CA LEU A 60 2.95 3.17 -10.25
C LEU A 60 4.38 3.65 -10.49
N PRO A 61 4.64 4.97 -10.37
CA PRO A 61 5.95 5.59 -10.66
C PRO A 61 6.99 5.34 -9.55
N PHE A 62 7.21 4.08 -9.15
CA PHE A 62 8.30 3.71 -8.26
C PHE A 62 9.64 3.98 -8.96
N ALA A 63 10.47 4.78 -8.32
CA ALA A 63 11.74 5.23 -8.87
C ALA A 63 12.88 4.25 -8.57
N ALA A 64 12.84 3.64 -7.38
CA ALA A 64 13.90 2.78 -6.90
C ALA A 64 13.39 1.81 -5.83
N PHE A 65 14.01 0.63 -5.82
CA PHE A 65 13.96 -0.33 -4.73
C PHE A 65 15.39 -0.65 -4.30
N GLU A 66 15.72 -0.34 -3.05
CA GLU A 66 17.05 -0.48 -2.51
C GLU A 66 17.07 -1.53 -1.40
N ARG A 67 18.15 -2.31 -1.35
CA ARG A 67 18.42 -3.26 -0.26
C ARG A 67 19.92 -3.38 -0.07
N ASP A 68 20.42 -2.78 1.01
CA ASP A 68 21.86 -2.62 1.27
C ASP A 68 22.60 -3.96 1.26
N GLY A 69 23.56 -4.10 0.34
CA GLY A 69 24.35 -5.33 0.18
C GLY A 69 23.52 -6.59 -0.13
N GLY A 70 22.27 -6.43 -0.59
CA GLY A 70 21.33 -7.52 -0.82
C GLY A 70 20.79 -8.18 0.46
N ARG A 71 21.01 -7.57 1.63
CA ARG A 71 20.61 -8.08 2.96
C ARG A 71 19.82 -6.99 3.71
N GLY A 72 19.00 -7.38 4.67
CA GLY A 72 18.24 -6.43 5.48
C GLY A 72 16.98 -5.86 4.79
N PRO A 73 16.46 -4.72 5.27
CA PRO A 73 15.19 -4.18 4.84
C PRO A 73 15.26 -3.61 3.42
N TRP A 74 14.12 -3.64 2.74
CA TRP A 74 13.90 -2.93 1.49
C TRP A 74 13.50 -1.49 1.76
N ARG A 75 13.95 -0.57 0.90
CA ARG A 75 13.45 0.81 0.82
C ARG A 75 12.81 1.01 -0.55
N ALA A 76 11.62 1.58 -0.57
CA ALA A 76 10.90 1.87 -1.81
C ALA A 76 10.72 3.37 -1.98
N VAL A 77 11.07 3.91 -3.16
CA VAL A 77 10.95 5.33 -3.48
C VAL A 77 9.86 5.51 -4.55
N LEU A 78 8.89 6.37 -4.29
CA LEU A 78 7.79 6.69 -5.21
C LEU A 78 7.80 8.18 -5.55
N HIS A 79 7.75 8.51 -6.84
CA HIS A 79 7.61 9.89 -7.30
C HIS A 79 6.15 10.23 -7.58
N ARG A 80 5.59 11.24 -6.92
CA ARG A 80 4.25 11.73 -7.23
C ARG A 80 4.27 13.25 -7.38
N ALA A 81 3.57 13.75 -8.39
CA ALA A 81 3.37 15.18 -8.56
C ALA A 81 2.44 15.69 -7.47
N VAL A 82 2.85 16.75 -6.76
CA VAL A 82 2.00 17.42 -5.78
C VAL A 82 1.57 18.76 -6.38
N PRO A 83 0.27 18.97 -6.66
CA PRO A 83 -0.21 20.16 -7.40
C PRO A 83 0.20 21.50 -6.79
N ALA A 84 0.41 21.55 -5.47
CA ALA A 84 0.71 22.77 -4.75
C ALA A 84 2.21 23.18 -4.79
N ALA A 85 3.12 22.27 -5.14
CA ALA A 85 4.57 22.49 -4.96
C ALA A 85 5.30 22.83 -6.27
N GLY A 86 4.70 22.63 -7.45
CA GLY A 86 5.39 22.76 -8.74
C GLY A 86 6.54 21.75 -8.95
N GLU A 87 6.83 20.91 -7.96
CA GLU A 87 7.92 19.94 -7.92
C GLU A 87 7.39 18.50 -7.71
N ARG A 88 8.21 17.51 -8.08
CA ARG A 88 7.94 16.09 -7.77
C ARG A 88 8.31 15.83 -6.31
N CYS A 89 7.35 15.38 -5.51
CA CYS A 89 7.67 14.89 -4.17
C CYS A 89 8.11 13.43 -4.22
N THR A 90 9.09 13.10 -3.41
CA THR A 90 9.58 11.74 -3.19
C THR A 90 8.99 11.21 -1.89
N PHE A 91 8.27 10.10 -1.98
CA PHE A 91 7.81 9.35 -0.82
C PHE A 91 8.69 8.14 -0.65
N ASN A 92 9.09 7.85 0.59
CA ASN A 92 9.93 6.71 0.91
C ASN A 92 9.48 6.03 2.20
N GLN A 93 9.38 4.71 2.16
CA GLN A 93 9.14 3.86 3.31
C GLN A 93 10.01 2.60 3.22
N SER A 94 10.18 1.94 4.36
CA SER A 94 10.95 0.71 4.48
C SER A 94 10.09 -0.47 4.90
N GLY A 95 10.53 -1.68 4.57
CA GLY A 95 9.84 -2.91 4.93
C GLY A 95 10.76 -4.13 4.89
N PRO A 96 10.39 -5.23 5.57
CA PRO A 96 11.18 -6.46 5.55
C PRO A 96 11.12 -7.18 4.19
N THR A 97 10.13 -6.87 3.36
CA THR A 97 10.02 -7.34 1.96
C THR A 97 9.84 -6.16 1.01
N LEU A 98 10.14 -6.37 -0.27
CA LEU A 98 9.93 -5.36 -1.31
C LEU A 98 8.48 -4.90 -1.35
N LEU A 99 7.53 -5.85 -1.33
CA LEU A 99 6.11 -5.54 -1.37
C LEU A 99 5.65 -4.74 -0.15
N ILE A 100 6.10 -5.08 1.07
CA ILE A 100 5.75 -4.29 2.26
C ILE A 100 6.29 -2.87 2.15
N ALA A 101 7.55 -2.69 1.71
CA ALA A 101 8.11 -1.35 1.50
C ALA A 101 7.31 -0.57 0.44
N ALA A 102 7.00 -1.20 -0.70
CA ALA A 102 6.21 -0.59 -1.78
C ALA A 102 4.83 -0.13 -1.29
N MET A 103 4.09 -1.03 -0.63
CA MET A 103 2.73 -0.76 -0.16
C MET A 103 2.70 0.33 0.91
N ARG A 104 3.66 0.34 1.84
CA ARG A 104 3.79 1.44 2.81
C ARG A 104 4.08 2.77 2.12
N THR A 105 4.98 2.79 1.13
CA THR A 105 5.27 4.02 0.37
C THR A 105 4.04 4.52 -0.38
N LEU A 106 3.24 3.62 -0.99
CA LEU A 106 1.98 3.98 -1.64
C LEU A 106 0.98 4.61 -0.66
N VAL A 107 0.76 3.98 0.48
CA VAL A 107 -0.12 4.49 1.54
C VAL A 107 0.36 5.86 2.03
N ALA A 108 1.66 6.00 2.33
CA ALA A 108 2.25 7.26 2.78
C ALA A 108 2.12 8.38 1.73
N SER A 109 2.27 8.05 0.44
CA SER A 109 2.09 9.01 -0.65
C SER A 109 0.65 9.49 -0.87
N THR A 110 -0.30 8.84 -0.20
CA THR A 110 -1.74 9.13 -0.34
C THR A 110 -2.31 9.74 0.93
N PHE A 111 -1.92 9.24 2.10
CA PHE A 111 -2.49 9.63 3.39
C PHE A 111 -1.49 10.31 4.33
N GLY A 112 -0.20 10.33 4.01
CA GLY A 112 0.87 10.81 4.90
C GLY A 112 1.37 9.74 5.86
N ASP A 113 2.11 10.14 6.90
CA ASP A 113 2.78 9.22 7.82
C ASP A 113 1.83 8.50 8.80
N ASP A 114 0.61 9.02 8.94
CA ASP A 114 -0.41 8.51 9.84
C ASP A 114 -1.73 8.24 9.10
N VAL A 115 -2.35 7.12 9.46
CA VAL A 115 -3.72 6.78 9.07
C VAL A 115 -4.60 6.60 10.31
N PRO A 116 -5.91 6.90 10.23
CA PRO A 116 -6.83 6.67 11.35
C PRO A 116 -6.85 5.22 11.82
N ASP A 117 -7.08 5.01 13.11
CA ASP A 117 -7.39 3.68 13.65
C ASP A 117 -8.88 3.40 13.42
N LEU A 118 -9.18 2.59 12.41
CA LEU A 118 -10.55 2.31 11.97
C LEU A 118 -10.96 0.90 12.35
N ASP A 119 -12.25 0.73 12.65
CA ASP A 119 -12.89 -0.57 12.54
C ASP A 119 -12.96 -0.97 11.04
N MET A 120 -12.02 -1.82 10.64
CA MET A 120 -11.85 -2.31 9.25
C MET A 120 -12.74 -3.51 8.93
N SER A 121 -13.49 -4.04 9.91
CA SER A 121 -14.41 -5.17 9.68
C SER A 121 -15.65 -4.75 8.88
N LYS A 122 -15.94 -3.45 8.85
CA LYS A 122 -17.09 -2.84 8.15
C LYS A 122 -16.67 -2.32 6.78
N PRO A 123 -17.53 -2.45 5.76
CA PRO A 123 -17.26 -1.90 4.44
C PRO A 123 -17.05 -0.38 4.52
N ARG A 124 -16.11 0.12 3.72
CA ARG A 124 -15.91 1.55 3.47
C ARG A 124 -16.34 1.94 2.07
#